data_AF-A0AAI8ZKD3-F1
#
_entry.id   AF-A0AAI8ZKD3-F1
#
_cell.length_a   1.000
_cell.length_b   1.000
_cell.length_c   1.000
_cell.angle_alpha   90.00
_cell.angle_beta   90.00
_cell.angle_gamma   90.00
#
_symmetry.space_group_name_H-M   'P 1'
#
loop_
_entity.id
_entity.type
_entity.pdbx_description
1 polymer ?
#
loop_
_entity_poly.entity_id
_entity_poly.type
_entity_poly.pdbx_seq_one_letter_code
_entity_poly.pdbx_strand_id
1 'polypeptide(L)' 'MAHAENAAAAEDARVREHLAFADAALALAGHEVTDPVLRAILERAARHEITSEEAIAEIRRHIQGDAPSSDHTSV' A
#
# COMPACT_ATOMS: atom_id res chain seq x y z
N MET A 1 -23.72 -20.87 -2.06
CA MET A 1 -23.36 -19.50 -2.50
C MET A 1 -23.29 -18.54 -1.30
N ALA A 2 -24.29 -18.49 -0.41
CA ALA A 2 -24.28 -17.64 0.79
C ALA A 2 -23.03 -17.75 1.71
N HIS A 3 -22.45 -18.94 1.88
CA HIS A 3 -21.22 -19.09 2.69
C HIS A 3 -19.98 -18.43 2.05
N ALA A 4 -19.89 -18.40 0.72
CA ALA A 4 -18.77 -17.77 0.01
C ALA A 4 -18.88 -16.24 0.02
N GLU A 5 -20.09 -15.71 -0.10
CA GLU A 5 -20.37 -14.27 0.02
C GLU A 5 -20.05 -13.75 1.43
N ASN A 6 -20.42 -14.51 2.47
CA ASN A 6 -20.04 -14.17 3.85
C ASN A 6 -18.53 -14.22 4.09
N ALA A 7 -17.82 -15.17 3.47
CA ALA A 7 -16.37 -15.27 3.60
C ALA A 7 -15.66 -14.08 2.93
N ALA A 8 -16.10 -13.66 1.74
CA ALA A 8 -15.57 -12.49 1.05
C ALA A 8 -15.82 -11.20 1.86
N ALA A 9 -17.03 -11.02 2.39
CA ALA A 9 -17.36 -9.86 3.23
C ALA A 9 -16.55 -9.81 4.54
N ALA A 10 -16.27 -10.97 5.13
CA ALA A 10 -15.42 -11.08 6.31
C ALA A 10 -13.96 -10.74 6.01
N GLU A 11 -13.46 -11.15 4.84
CA GLU A 11 -12.11 -10.81 4.40
C GLU A 11 -11.97 -9.32 4.11
N ASP A 12 -12.93 -8.73 3.40
CA ASP A 12 -12.97 -7.28 3.19
C ASP A 12 -13.02 -6.50 4.51
N ALA A 13 -13.70 -7.02 5.54
CA ALA A 13 -13.73 -6.41 6.86
C ALA A 13 -12.36 -6.44 7.54
N ARG A 14 -11.62 -7.55 7.43
CA ARG A 14 -10.26 -7.68 7.96
C ARG A 14 -9.28 -6.75 7.24
N VAL A 15 -9.37 -6.67 5.91
CA VAL A 15 -8.57 -5.74 5.09
C VAL A 15 -8.77 -4.31 5.58
N ARG A 16 -10.02 -3.88 5.76
CA ARG A 16 -10.34 -2.54 6.28
C ARG A 16 -9.81 -2.31 7.69
N GLU A 17 -9.91 -3.30 8.57
CA GLU A 17 -9.38 -3.21 9.93
C GLU A 17 -7.86 -3.06 9.96
N HIS A 18 -7.14 -3.83 9.13
CA HIS A 18 -5.69 -3.74 9.02
C HIS A 18 -5.22 -2.36 8.52
N LEU A 19 -5.90 -1.82 7.51
CA LEU A 19 -5.61 -0.48 6.98
C LEU A 19 -5.93 0.60 8.01
N ALA A 20 -7.07 0.50 8.70
CA ALA A 20 -7.44 1.45 9.76
C ALA A 20 -6.45 1.44 10.92
N PHE A 21 -5.93 0.27 11.29
CA PHE A 21 -4.88 0.16 12.31
C PHE A 21 -3.57 0.83 11.85
N ALA A 22 -3.14 0.59 10.61
CA ALA A 22 -1.95 1.22 10.05
C ALA A 22 -2.10 2.75 9.99
N ASP A 23 -3.23 3.25 9.51
CA ASP A 23 -3.55 4.68 9.45
C ASP A 23 -3.56 5.30 10.86
N ALA A 24 -4.15 4.63 11.85
CA ALA A 24 -4.15 5.11 13.23
C ALA A 24 -2.74 5.14 13.85
N ALA A 25 -1.89 4.14 13.56
CA ALA A 25 -0.51 4.11 14.03
C ALA A 25 0.33 5.22 13.41
N LEU A 26 0.13 5.51 12.12
CA LEU A 26 0.77 6.62 11.43
C LEU A 26 0.27 7.96 12.00
N ALA A 27 -1.04 8.13 12.18
CA ALA A 27 -1.64 9.34 12.74
C ALA A 27 -1.16 9.61 14.17
N LEU A 28 -0.99 8.57 14.99
CA LEU A 28 -0.40 8.68 16.33
C LEU A 28 1.02 9.24 16.30
N ALA A 29 1.79 8.92 15.26
CA ALA A 29 3.12 9.50 15.02
C ALA A 29 3.07 10.88 14.33
N GLY A 30 1.88 11.42 14.05
CA GLY A 30 1.69 12.68 13.32
C GLY A 30 1.92 12.56 11.81
N HIS A 31 1.88 11.35 11.26
CA HIS A 31 2.04 11.08 9.84
C HIS A 31 0.70 10.67 9.21
N GLU A 32 0.44 11.15 8.00
CA GLU A 32 -0.72 10.77 7.20
C GLU A 32 -0.24 10.36 5.79
N VAL A 33 -0.74 9.24 5.29
CA VAL A 33 -0.46 8.79 3.91
C VAL A 33 -1.54 9.36 2.99
N THR A 34 -1.22 10.44 2.30
CA THR A 34 -2.13 11.09 1.35
C THR A 34 -1.94 10.64 -0.10
N ASP A 35 -0.84 9.92 -0.39
CA ASP A 35 -0.52 9.49 -1.74
C ASP A 35 -1.44 8.32 -2.18
N PRO A 36 -2.20 8.48 -3.27
CA PRO A 36 -3.13 7.45 -3.74
C PRO A 36 -2.43 6.17 -4.20
N VAL A 37 -1.19 6.26 -4.70
CA VAL A 37 -0.41 5.09 -5.12
C VAL A 37 0.04 4.27 -3.92
N LEU A 38 0.53 4.93 -2.85
CA LEU A 38 0.86 4.22 -1.61
C LEU A 38 -0.36 3.53 -1.02
N ARG A 39 -1.54 4.19 -1.03
CA ARG A 39 -2.78 3.56 -0.57
C ARG A 39 -3.15 2.32 -1.37
N ALA A 40 -3.03 2.36 -2.70
CA ALA A 40 -3.29 1.20 -3.54
C ALA A 40 -2.34 0.03 -3.25
N ILE A 41 -1.05 0.31 -2.95
CA ILE A 41 -0.08 -0.73 -2.59
C ILE A 41 -0.42 -1.34 -1.21
N LEU A 42 -0.76 -0.52 -0.22
CA LEU A 42 -1.16 -0.99 1.12
C LEU A 42 -2.42 -1.86 1.04
N GLU A 43 -3.39 -1.48 0.20
CA GLU A 43 -4.60 -2.26 -0.06
C GLU A 43 -4.30 -3.63 -0.66
N ARG A 44 -3.41 -3.72 -1.66
CA ARG A 44 -2.97 -4.99 -2.27
C ARG A 44 -2.25 -5.88 -1.25
N ALA A 45 -1.42 -5.28 -0.39
CA ALA A 45 -0.72 -6.00 0.68
C ALA A 45 -1.71 -6.55 1.73
N ALA A 46 -2.70 -5.75 2.12
CA ALA A 46 -3.74 -6.16 3.07
C ALA A 46 -4.63 -7.28 2.52
N ARG A 47 -4.84 -7.34 1.20
CA ARG A 47 -5.55 -8.43 0.50
C ARG A 47 -4.68 -9.67 0.24
N HIS A 48 -3.42 -9.67 0.69
CA HIS A 48 -2.45 -10.73 0.39
C HIS A 48 -2.20 -10.96 -1.12
N GLU A 49 -2.44 -9.95 -1.96
CA GLU A 49 -2.16 -9.99 -3.40
C GLU A 49 -0.67 -9.81 -3.71
N ILE A 50 0.03 -9.12 -2.80
CA ILE A 50 1.48 -8.96 -2.79
C ILE A 50 2.02 -9.25 -1.40
N THR A 51 3.26 -9.69 -1.34
CA THR A 51 3.99 -9.82 -0.07
C THR A 51 4.38 -8.45 0.49
N SER A 52 4.66 -8.41 1.79
CA SER A 52 5.14 -7.18 2.44
C SER A 52 6.46 -6.68 1.84
N GLU A 53 7.33 -7.59 1.38
CA GLU A 53 8.60 -7.23 0.74
C GLU A 53 8.38 -6.55 -0.62
N GLU A 54 7.46 -7.07 -1.43
CA GLU A 54 7.05 -6.47 -2.71
C GLU A 54 6.40 -5.11 -2.50
N ALA A 55 5.52 -4.97 -1.49
CA ALA A 55 4.91 -3.70 -1.13
C ALA A 55 5.97 -2.63 -0.78
N ILE A 56 6.96 -3.00 0.04
CA ILE A 56 8.07 -2.10 0.39
C ILE A 56 8.88 -1.72 -0.85
N ALA A 57 9.18 -2.67 -1.73
CA ALA A 57 9.92 -2.41 -2.96
C ALA A 57 9.15 -1.46 -3.91
N GLU A 58 7.84 -1.67 -4.09
CA GLU A 58 6.99 -0.78 -4.90
C GLU A 58 6.88 0.63 -4.30
N ILE A 59 6.63 0.74 -2.99
CA ILE A 59 6.60 2.04 -2.29
C ILE A 59 7.93 2.77 -2.45
N ARG A 60 9.04 2.05 -2.28
CA ARG A 60 10.38 2.62 -2.40
C ARG A 60 10.63 3.15 -3.81
N ARG A 61 10.27 2.39 -4.85
CA ARG A 61 10.41 2.81 -6.26
C ARG A 61 9.56 4.05 -6.56
N HIS A 62 8.34 4.09 -6.03
CA HIS A 62 7.44 5.23 -6.19
C HIS A 62 7.97 6.50 -5.51
N ILE A 63 8.45 6.40 -4.26
CA ILE A 63 8.96 7.56 -3.51
C ILE A 63 10.28 8.08 -4.07
N GLN A 64 11.21 7.19 -4.41
CA GLN A 64 12.54 7.61 -4.87
C GLN A 64 12.51 8.07 -6.33
N GLY A 65 11.46 7.71 -7.07
CA GLY A 65 11.52 7.59 -8.52
C GLY A 65 12.56 6.53 -8.91
N ASP A 66 12.39 5.84 -10.03
CA ASP A 66 13.59 5.32 -10.67
C ASP A 66 14.51 6.53 -10.89
N ALA A 67 15.73 6.48 -10.33
CA ALA A 67 16.69 7.57 -10.39
C ALA A 67 16.71 8.16 -11.80
N PRO A 68 16.71 9.50 -11.97
CA PRO A 68 16.80 10.07 -13.29
C PRO A 68 18.03 9.47 -13.96
N SER A 69 17.82 8.83 -15.11
CA SER A 69 18.81 8.76 -16.16
C SER A 69 19.41 10.16 -16.26
N SER A 70 20.59 10.29 -15.69
CA SER A 70 21.40 11.49 -15.77
C SER A 70 21.90 11.50 -17.21
N ASP A 71 21.04 11.95 -18.12
CA ASP A 71 21.47 12.44 -19.43
C ASP A 71 22.23 13.73 -19.18
N HIS A 72 23.50 13.58 -18.80
CA HIS A 72 24.54 14.56 -19.05
C HIS A 72 24.76 14.61 -20.57
N THR A 73 23.81 15.20 -21.31
CA THR A 73 24.10 15.70 -22.66
C THR A 73 24.66 17.11 -22.50
N SER A 74 25.97 17.21 -22.74
CA SER A 74 26.72 18.45 -22.96
C SER A 74 25.99 19.41 -23.87
N VAL A 75 26.03 20.70 -23.51
CA VAL A 75 26.25 21.84 -24.43
C VAL A 75 26.82 23.02 -23.67
#